data_AF-X1B7Z8-F1
#
_entry.id   AF-X1B7Z8-F1
#
_cell.length_a   1.000
_cell.length_b   1.000
_cell.length_c   1.000
_cell.angle_alpha   90.00
_cell.angle_beta   90.00
_cell.angle_gamma   90.00
#
_symmetry.space_group_name_H-M   'P 1'
#
loop_
_entity.id
_entity.type
_entity.pdbx_description
1 polymer ?
#
loop_
_entity_poly.entity_id
_entity_poly.type
_entity_poly.pdbx_seq_one_letter_code
_entity_poly.pdbx_strand_id
1 'polypeptide(L)' 'MDKADRAYRIKISAEIGMRIPIFAGVAGKALLSQLPETDIDEILSENTPKRYTPRTIIDKTAYKKEILSVKKTGIAYD' A
#
# COMPACT_ATOMS: atom_id res chain seq x y z
N MET A 1 -8.70 5.99 -17.03
CA MET A 1 -8.69 4.91 -16.01
C MET A 1 -10.15 4.63 -15.69
N ASP A 2 -10.69 3.55 -16.27
CA ASP A 2 -12.11 3.19 -16.22
C ASP A 2 -12.42 2.39 -14.93
N LYS A 3 -13.62 2.56 -14.35
CA LYS A 3 -14.06 1.87 -13.13
C LYS A 3 -15.34 1.09 -13.42
N ALA A 4 -15.23 -0.24 -13.50
CA ALA A 4 -16.37 -1.13 -13.61
C ALA A 4 -16.81 -1.58 -12.20
N ASP A 5 -17.87 -0.98 -11.66
CA ASP A 5 -18.49 -1.41 -10.40
C ASP A 5 -19.38 -2.65 -10.64
N ARG A 6 -19.12 -3.75 -9.93
CA ARG A 6 -20.06 -4.90 -9.83
C ARG A 6 -20.92 -4.73 -8.59
N ALA A 7 -22.24 -4.87 -8.77
CA ALA A 7 -23.26 -4.72 -7.75
C ALA A 7 -23.22 -5.86 -6.69
N TYR A 8 -22.29 -5.78 -5.75
CA TYR A 8 -22.44 -6.37 -4.42
C TYR A 8 -22.12 -5.27 -3.40
N ARG A 9 -22.92 -5.18 -2.33
CA ARG A 9 -22.92 -4.15 -1.27
C ARG A 9 -21.61 -4.03 -0.47
N ILE A 10 -20.47 -3.86 -1.13
CA ILE A 10 -19.20 -3.43 -0.55
C ILE A 10 -18.94 -2.05 -1.15
N LYS A 11 -19.24 -0.99 -0.39
CA LYS A 11 -18.84 0.37 -0.76
C LYS A 11 -17.32 0.44 -0.59
N ILE A 12 -16.57 0.20 -1.65
CA ILE A 12 -15.16 0.59 -1.71
C ILE A 12 -15.16 2.10 -1.89
N SER A 13 -15.04 2.83 -0.77
CA SER A 13 -14.98 4.30 -0.70
C SER A 13 -13.65 4.82 -1.28
N ALA A 14 -13.33 4.47 -2.53
CA ALA A 14 -12.29 5.09 -3.31
C ALA A 14 -12.97 6.09 -4.25
N GLU A 15 -13.07 7.34 -3.80
CA GLU A 15 -13.49 8.47 -4.62
C GLU A 15 -12.34 8.92 -5.52
N ILE A 16 -12.66 9.39 -6.73
CA ILE A 16 -11.68 9.94 -7.66
C ILE A 16 -11.08 11.21 -7.01
N GLY A 17 -9.76 11.23 -6.84
CA GLY A 17 -9.03 12.31 -6.16
C GLY A 17 -8.63 12.02 -4.71
N MET A 18 -9.07 10.89 -4.14
CA MET A 18 -8.67 10.50 -2.79
C MET A 18 -7.20 10.03 -2.77
N ARG A 19 -6.37 10.68 -1.94
CA ARG A 19 -5.00 10.21 -1.69
C ARG A 19 -5.05 8.97 -0.81
N ILE A 20 -4.73 7.82 -1.40
CA ILE A 20 -4.58 6.57 -0.64
C ILE A 20 -3.27 6.65 0.15
N PRO A 21 -3.28 6.46 1.47
CA PRO A 21 -2.06 6.43 2.26
C PRO A 21 -1.12 5.35 1.76
N ILE A 22 0.18 5.66 1.66
CA ILE A 22 1.20 4.71 1.18
C ILE A 22 1.28 3.44 2.04
N PHE A 23 0.89 3.53 3.31
CA PHE A 23 0.83 2.41 4.26
C PHE A 23 -0.53 1.69 4.29
N ALA A 24 -1.53 2.18 3.57
CA ALA A 24 -2.87 1.63 3.58
C ALA A 24 -3.06 0.68 2.38
N GLY A 25 -3.12 -0.61 2.69
CA GLY A 25 -3.53 -1.65 1.75
C GLY A 25 -2.45 -2.14 0.80
N VAL A 26 -2.87 -3.04 -0.10
CA VAL A 26 -2.04 -3.71 -1.10
C VAL A 26 -1.44 -2.76 -2.13
N ALA A 27 -2.19 -1.73 -2.52
CA ALA A 27 -1.80 -0.81 -3.58
C ALA A 27 -0.50 -0.05 -3.24
N GLY A 28 -0.32 0.34 -1.97
CA GLY A 28 0.91 0.99 -1.50
C GLY A 28 2.13 0.07 -1.62
N LYS A 29 2.00 -1.19 -1.16
CA LYS A 29 3.07 -2.19 -1.25
C LYS A 29 3.45 -2.48 -2.71
N ALA A 30 2.44 -2.68 -3.57
CA ALA A 30 2.67 -2.96 -4.99
C ALA A 30 3.38 -1.79 -5.71
N LEU A 31 2.95 -0.56 -5.45
CA LEU A 31 3.56 0.64 -6.03
C LEU A 31 5.01 0.83 -5.56
N LEU A 32 5.26 0.72 -4.26
CA LEU A 32 6.62 0.84 -3.70
C LEU A 32 7.55 -0.28 -4.15
N SER A 33 7.02 -1.49 -4.39
CA SER A 33 7.85 -2.63 -4.83
C SER A 33 8.54 -2.42 -6.17
N GLN A 34 8.06 -1.47 -6.99
CA GLN A 34 8.67 -1.12 -8.27
C GLN A 34 9.82 -0.11 -8.13
N LEU A 35 10.01 0.49 -6.96
CA LEU A 35 11.06 1.49 -6.73
C LEU A 35 12.38 0.84 -6.29
N PRO A 36 13.53 1.52 -6.48
CA PRO A 36 14.79 1.20 -5.82
C PRO A 36 14.65 1.15 -4.29
N GLU A 37 15.49 0.36 -3.62
CA GLU A 37 15.43 0.24 -2.16
C GLU A 37 15.75 1.54 -1.43
N THR A 38 16.59 2.39 -2.01
CA THR A 38 16.92 3.73 -1.51
C THR A 38 15.69 4.62 -1.43
N ASP A 39 14.88 4.62 -2.48
CA ASP A 39 13.69 5.45 -2.60
C ASP A 39 12.60 4.92 -1.66
N ILE A 40 12.51 3.60 -1.51
CA ILE A 40 11.65 2.98 -0.49
C ILE A 40 12.04 3.47 0.90
N ASP A 41 13.33 3.44 1.26
CA ASP A 41 13.80 3.92 2.56
C ASP A 41 13.51 5.40 2.79
N GLU A 42 13.73 6.25 1.78
CA GLU A 42 13.44 7.68 1.84
C GLU A 42 11.94 7.92 2.09
N ILE A 43 11.07 7.32 1.28
CA ILE A 43 9.61 7.43 1.43
C ILE A 43 9.15 6.92 2.79
N LEU A 44 9.68 5.77 3.24
CA LEU A 44 9.36 5.25 4.57
C LEU A 44 9.89 6.16 5.68
N SER A 45 11.02 6.84 5.51
CA SER A 45 11.57 7.76 6.51
C SER A 45 10.71 9.01 6.67
N GLU A 46 10.29 9.62 5.56
CA GLU A 46 9.50 10.85 5.51
C GLU A 46 8.05 10.67 5.97
N ASN A 47 7.49 9.47 5.79
CA ASN A 47 6.09 9.21 6.09
C ASN A 47 5.93 8.53 7.46
N THR A 48 4.96 8.99 8.24
CA THR A 48 4.60 8.35 9.52
C THR A 48 3.45 7.37 9.30
N PRO A 49 3.64 6.06 9.57
CA PRO A 49 2.58 5.08 9.40
C PRO A 49 1.43 5.36 10.37
N LYS A 50 0.24 5.51 9.81
CA LYS A 50 -1.00 5.65 10.57
C LYS A 50 -1.76 4.34 10.51
N ARG A 51 -2.30 3.90 11.65
CA ARG A 51 -3.15 2.70 11.71
C ARG A 51 -4.53 3.03 11.14
N TYR A 52 -4.88 2.44 10.00
CA TYR A 52 -6.20 2.60 9.37
C TYR A 52 -7.13 1.42 9.66
N THR A 53 -6.56 0.24 9.89
CA THR A 53 -7.23 -1.01 10.25
C THR A 53 -6.43 -1.74 11.33
N PRO A 54 -7.02 -2.72 12.06
CA PRO A 54 -6.27 -3.54 13.02
C PRO A 54 -5.08 -4.28 12.40
N ARG A 55 -5.16 -4.59 11.08
CA ARG A 55 -4.12 -5.27 10.31
C ARG A 55 -3.07 -4.34 9.68
N THR A 56 -3.20 -3.02 9.83
CA THR A 56 -2.22 -2.09 9.26
C THR A 56 -0.85 -2.30 9.91
N ILE A 57 0.16 -2.56 9.07
CA ILE A 57 1.55 -2.66 9.49
C ILE A 57 2.05 -1.24 9.79
N ILE A 58 2.25 -0.94 11.08
CA ILE A 58 2.74 0.36 11.54
C ILE A 58 4.26 0.39 11.75
N ASP A 59 4.92 -0.76 11.68
CA ASP A 59 6.35 -0.88 11.79
C ASP A 59 6.99 -0.71 10.40
N LYS A 60 7.80 0.34 10.23
CA LYS A 60 8.43 0.68 8.94
C LYS A 60 9.34 -0.45 8.43
N THR A 61 10.04 -1.15 9.33
CA THR A 61 10.93 -2.25 8.98
C THR A 61 10.15 -3.49 8.55
N ALA A 62 9.06 -3.82 9.24
CA ALA A 62 8.15 -4.90 8.86
C ALA A 62 7.48 -4.58 7.51
N TYR A 63 7.10 -3.32 7.29
CA TYR A 63 6.50 -2.89 6.03
C TYR A 63 7.51 -2.98 4.87
N LYS A 64 8.76 -2.57 5.08
CA LYS A 64 9.85 -2.73 4.10
C LYS A 64 10.05 -4.20 3.73
N LYS A 65 10.06 -5.12 4.70
CA LYS A 65 10.18 -6.56 4.43
C LYS A 65 9.06 -7.09 3.54
N GLU A 66 7.82 -6.65 3.80
CA GLU A 66 6.67 -6.96 2.94
C GLU A 66 6.86 -6.41 1.52
N ILE A 67 7.27 -5.15 1.35
CA ILE A 67 7.53 -4.56 0.04
C ILE A 67 8.60 -5.36 -0.73
N LEU A 68 9.70 -5.75 -0.08
CA LEU A 68 10.75 -6.55 -0.70
C LEU A 68 10.28 -7.98 -1.05
N SER A 69 9.41 -8.56 -0.23
CA SER A 69 8.75 -9.83 -0.53
C SER A 69 7.90 -9.70 -1.80
N VAL A 70 7.07 -8.65 -1.89
CA VAL A 70 6.26 -8.33 -3.08
C VAL A 70 7.14 -8.11 -4.31
N LYS A 71 8.26 -7.40 -4.16
CA LYS A 71 9.22 -7.17 -5.25
C LYS A 71 9.78 -8.47 -5.82
N LYS A 72 9.97 -9.47 -4.95
CA LYS A 72 10.48 -10.80 -5.33
C LYS A 72 9.40 -11.71 -5.90
N THR A 73 8.18 -11.68 -5.36
CA THR A 73 7.08 -12.59 -5.76
C THR A 73 6.20 -12.03 -6.86
N GLY A 74 6.18 -10.70 -7.04
CA GLY A 74 5.24 -9.99 -7.91
C GLY A 74 3.81 -9.92 -7.36
N ILE A 75 3.56 -10.41 -6.14
CA ILE A 75 2.21 -10.55 -5.57
C ILE A 75 2.16 -9.90 -4.19
N ALA A 76 1.19 -9.01 -3.98
CA ALA A 76 0.92 -8.34 -2.72
C ALA A 76 -0.42 -8.78 -2.12
N TYR A 77 -0.45 -8.94 -0.79
CA TYR A 77 -1.60 -9.40 -0.02
C TYR A 77 -2.00 -8.36 1.06
N ASP A 78 -3.29 -8.37 1.46
CA ASP A 78 -3.88 -7.53 2.54
C ASP A 78 -4.34 -8.35 3.75
#